data_AF-A0AAW2JUM3-F1
#
_entry.id   AF-A0AAW2JUM3-F1
#
_cell.length_a   1.000
_cell.length_b   1.000
_cell.length_c   1.000
_cell.angle_alpha   90.00
_cell.angle_beta   90.00
_cell.angle_gamma   90.00
#
_symmetry.space_group_name_H-M   'P 1'
#
loop_
_entity.id
_entity.type
_entity.pdbx_description
1 polymer ?
#
loop_
_entity_poly.entity_id
_entity_poly.type
_entity_poly.pdbx_seq_one_letter_code
_entity_poly.pdbx_strand_id
1 'polypeptide(L)'
;MLRENSSQNDLRKESLYFACDGCLKLLRCHFLQAAEADMHDVGQIARQADNLHWLLDILIDRQIAEDFLKIWSLQSELAQVHSKVPPIHRYEVSRVTARLFVGIGKRQLLASKEARCMLLQTWLVPFYEDFGWMRRASRGLDRHLIEDGLSNTISTLPMAWQQEILTSWFDRFLNSGDDCPNIQRGFEVWWRRAFRRRSGQLERPQMRIITDNTTDNS
;
A
#
# COMPACT_ATOMS: atom_id res chain seq x y z
N MET A 1 -7.89 5.92 40.58
CA MET A 1 -8.26 4.85 39.64
C MET A 1 -7.88 5.12 38.18
N LEU A 2 -7.60 6.35 37.72
CA LEU A 2 -7.17 6.60 36.32
C LEU A 2 -5.69 6.26 36.03
N ARG A 3 -4.79 6.39 37.02
CA ARG A 3 -3.35 6.13 36.83
C ARG A 3 -2.99 4.67 36.62
N GLU A 4 -3.62 3.74 37.34
CA GLU A 4 -3.34 2.29 37.23
C GLU A 4 -3.82 1.69 35.90
N ASN A 5 -4.94 2.19 35.36
CA ASN A 5 -5.44 1.77 34.05
C ASN A 5 -4.54 2.27 32.90
N SER A 6 -3.94 3.46 33.03
CA SER A 6 -2.98 3.96 32.05
C SER A 6 -1.73 3.08 32.01
N SER A 7 -1.09 2.86 33.17
CA SER A 7 0.14 2.06 33.25
C SER A 7 -0.08 0.62 32.81
N GLN A 8 -1.22 0.00 33.15
CA GLN A 8 -1.53 -1.34 32.69
C GLN A 8 -1.78 -1.41 31.17
N ASN A 9 -2.40 -0.39 30.58
CA ASN A 9 -2.58 -0.30 29.13
C ASN A 9 -1.25 -0.07 28.40
N ASP A 10 -0.36 0.73 28.98
CA ASP A 10 0.98 0.96 28.44
C ASP A 10 1.81 -0.33 28.45
N LEU A 11 1.83 -1.08 29.56
CA LEU A 11 2.49 -2.39 29.65
C LEU A 11 1.92 -3.40 28.64
N ARG A 12 0.61 -3.36 28.37
CA ARG A 12 -0.03 -4.19 27.33
C ARG A 12 0.35 -3.76 25.93
N LYS A 13 0.50 -2.46 25.66
CA LYS A 13 1.00 -1.93 24.39
C LYS A 13 2.45 -2.38 24.16
N GLU A 14 3.32 -2.17 25.14
CA GLU A 14 4.73 -2.56 25.07
C GLU A 14 4.89 -4.06 24.80
N SER A 15 4.10 -4.90 25.46
CA SER A 15 4.12 -6.36 25.25
C SER A 15 3.73 -6.74 23.81
N LEU A 16 2.74 -6.08 23.22
CA LEU A 16 2.34 -6.32 21.82
C LEU A 16 3.43 -5.89 20.84
N TYR A 17 4.05 -4.73 21.07
CA TYR A 17 5.13 -4.24 20.24
C TYR A 17 6.42 -5.06 20.39
N PHE A 18 6.70 -5.57 21.58
CA PHE A 18 7.78 -6.52 21.82
C PHE A 18 7.56 -7.82 21.04
N ALA A 19 6.33 -8.35 21.02
CA ALA A 19 5.99 -9.51 20.21
C ALA A 19 6.13 -9.23 18.71
N CYS A 20 5.71 -8.05 18.24
CA CYS A 20 5.89 -7.63 16.84
C CYS A 20 7.37 -7.57 16.46
N ASP A 21 8.20 -6.94 17.29
CA ASP A 21 9.65 -6.83 17.07
C ASP A 21 10.32 -8.21 17.04
N GLY A 22 9.95 -9.11 17.96
CA GLY A 22 10.43 -10.49 17.96
C GLY A 22 10.08 -11.25 16.67
N CYS A 23 8.81 -11.19 16.25
CA CYS A 23 8.37 -11.84 15.02
C CYS A 23 9.06 -11.23 13.79
N LEU A 24 9.20 -9.91 13.73
CA LEU A 24 9.85 -9.20 12.62
C LEU A 24 11.34 -9.52 12.53
N LYS A 25 12.05 -9.61 13.65
CA LYS A 25 13.47 -10.01 13.69
C LYS A 25 13.67 -11.42 13.14
N LEU A 26 12.84 -12.37 13.56
CA LEU A 26 12.89 -13.74 13.06
C LEU A 26 12.50 -13.81 11.58
N LEU A 27 11.44 -13.11 11.17
CA LEU A 27 11.04 -12.98 9.77
C LEU A 27 12.22 -12.49 8.93
N ARG A 28 12.89 -11.42 9.36
CA ARG A 28 14.04 -10.86 8.64
C ARG A 28 15.18 -11.87 8.50
N CYS A 29 15.54 -12.53 9.59
CA CYS A 29 16.60 -13.52 9.61
C CYS A 29 16.35 -14.62 8.56
N HIS A 30 15.20 -15.28 8.63
CA HIS A 30 14.87 -16.38 7.72
C HIS A 30 14.65 -15.92 6.28
N PHE A 31 14.08 -14.74 6.07
CA PHE A 31 13.86 -14.21 4.74
C PHE A 31 15.18 -13.90 4.02
N LEU A 32 16.14 -13.30 4.73
CA LEU A 32 17.46 -13.00 4.18
C LEU A 32 18.26 -14.27 3.88
N GLN A 33 18.20 -15.28 4.76
CA GLN A 33 18.79 -16.60 4.51
C GLN A 33 18.20 -17.26 3.26
N ALA A 34 16.86 -17.28 3.15
CA ALA A 34 16.18 -17.83 1.97
C ALA A 34 16.54 -17.07 0.68
N ALA A 35 16.74 -15.75 0.77
CA ALA A 35 17.18 -14.93 -0.36
C ALA A 35 18.63 -15.23 -0.81
N GLU A 36 19.45 -15.83 0.05
CA GLU A 36 20.79 -16.36 -0.23
C GLU A 36 20.75 -17.85 -0.63
N ALA A 37 19.56 -18.37 -0.95
CA ALA A 37 19.28 -19.76 -1.30
C ALA A 37 19.46 -20.78 -0.16
N ASP A 38 19.56 -20.32 1.10
CA ASP A 38 19.45 -21.18 2.27
C ASP A 38 17.97 -21.38 2.65
N MET A 39 17.42 -22.51 2.22
CA MET A 39 16.02 -22.86 2.45
C MET A 39 15.79 -23.59 3.78
N HIS A 40 16.80 -23.67 4.65
CA HIS A 40 16.63 -24.20 6.00
C HIS A 40 15.62 -23.36 6.78
N ASP A 41 14.65 -24.02 7.43
CA ASP A 41 13.58 -23.37 8.19
C ASP A 41 12.78 -22.31 7.40
N VAL A 42 12.71 -22.39 6.06
CA VAL A 42 11.97 -21.41 5.23
C VAL A 42 10.49 -21.26 5.62
N GLY A 43 9.89 -22.31 6.21
CA GLY A 43 8.53 -22.25 6.76
C GLY A 43 8.35 -21.24 7.90
N GLN A 44 9.44 -20.80 8.55
CA GLN A 44 9.42 -19.73 9.55
C GLN A 44 9.01 -18.40 8.94
N ILE A 45 9.27 -18.13 7.65
CA ILE A 45 8.83 -16.90 6.98
C ILE A 45 7.31 -16.77 7.08
N ALA A 46 6.59 -17.80 6.63
CA ALA A 46 5.13 -17.84 6.70
C ALA A 46 4.63 -17.73 8.14
N ARG A 47 5.23 -18.49 9.07
CA ARG A 47 4.84 -18.49 10.48
C ARG A 47 4.99 -17.11 11.14
N GLN A 48 6.12 -16.43 10.92
CA GLN A 48 6.33 -15.11 11.52
C GLN A 48 5.45 -14.04 10.86
N ALA A 49 5.22 -14.13 9.54
CA ALA A 49 4.29 -13.25 8.84
C ALA A 49 2.84 -13.43 9.32
N ASP A 50 2.37 -14.66 9.52
CA ASP A 50 1.05 -14.95 10.10
C ASP A 50 0.93 -14.39 11.53
N ASN A 51 1.97 -14.56 12.37
CA ASN A 51 1.99 -13.97 13.72
C ASN A 51 1.88 -12.44 13.66
N LEU A 52 2.62 -11.79 12.75
CA LEU A 52 2.57 -10.35 12.55
C LEU A 52 1.19 -9.89 12.05
N HIS A 53 0.57 -10.64 11.14
CA HIS A 53 -0.79 -10.35 10.68
C HIS A 53 -1.79 -10.40 11.84
N TRP A 54 -1.72 -11.44 12.68
CA TRP A 54 -2.60 -11.56 13.85
C TRP A 54 -2.37 -10.46 14.88
N LEU A 55 -1.11 -10.13 15.18
CA LEU A 55 -0.78 -9.00 16.07
C LEU A 55 -1.28 -7.68 15.49
N LEU A 56 -1.17 -7.48 14.18
CA LEU A 56 -1.69 -6.30 13.50
C LEU A 56 -3.21 -6.15 13.66
N ASP A 57 -3.97 -7.26 13.59
CA ASP A 57 -5.41 -7.21 13.87
C ASP A 57 -5.70 -6.67 15.28
N ILE A 58 -4.99 -7.17 16.29
CA ILE A 58 -5.12 -6.68 17.68
C ILE A 58 -4.76 -5.19 17.79
N LEU A 59 -3.66 -4.77 17.13
CA LEU A 59 -3.23 -3.37 17.16
C LEU A 59 -4.23 -2.45 16.48
N ILE A 60 -4.87 -2.89 15.39
CA ILE A 60 -5.91 -2.14 14.68
C ILE A 60 -7.18 -2.04 15.53
N ASP A 61 -7.64 -3.15 16.12
CA ASP A 61 -8.81 -3.15 16.99
C ASP A 61 -8.63 -2.22 18.20
N ARG A 62 -7.40 -2.11 18.69
CA ARG A 62 -7.01 -1.21 19.78
C ARG A 62 -6.66 0.21 19.34
N GLN A 63 -6.74 0.53 18.04
CA GLN A 63 -6.41 1.86 17.49
C GLN A 63 -4.98 2.33 17.79
N ILE A 64 -4.02 1.41 17.86
CA ILE A 64 -2.61 1.67 18.17
C ILE A 64 -1.65 1.08 17.13
N ALA A 65 -2.11 0.83 15.91
CA ALA A 65 -1.32 0.20 14.84
C ALA A 65 -0.45 1.17 14.01
N GLU A 66 -0.49 2.48 14.25
CA GLU A 66 0.30 3.43 13.45
C GLU A 66 1.82 3.21 13.60
N ASP A 67 2.30 2.90 14.81
CA ASP A 67 3.74 2.67 15.02
C ASP A 67 4.19 1.37 14.31
N PHE A 68 3.35 0.33 14.30
CA PHE A 68 3.60 -0.87 13.51
C PHE A 68 3.68 -0.57 12.01
N LEU A 69 2.74 0.22 11.48
CA LEU A 69 2.77 0.65 10.07
C LEU A 69 4.09 1.33 9.72
N LYS A 70 4.61 2.22 10.59
CA LYS A 70 5.90 2.89 10.39
C LYS A 70 7.04 1.86 10.38
N ILE A 71 7.09 0.96 11.35
CA ILE A 71 8.10 -0.11 11.43
C ILE A 71 8.07 -0.99 10.17
N TRP A 72 6.87 -1.42 9.75
CA TRP A 72 6.69 -2.24 8.55
C TRP A 72 7.13 -1.52 7.28
N SER A 73 6.80 -0.22 7.14
CA SER A 73 7.18 0.58 5.97
C SER A 73 8.68 0.85 5.89
N LEU A 74 9.45 0.61 6.95
CA LEU A 74 10.92 0.77 6.95
C LEU A 74 11.67 -0.50 6.53
N GLN A 75 10.99 -1.59 6.20
CA GLN A 75 11.60 -2.86 5.80
C GLN A 75 12.04 -2.86 4.32
N SER A 76 12.79 -1.84 3.91
CA SER A 76 13.28 -1.69 2.53
C SER A 76 14.22 -2.82 2.11
N GLU A 77 15.05 -3.31 3.02
CA GLU A 77 15.95 -4.44 2.77
C GLU A 77 15.17 -5.71 2.37
N LEU A 78 14.10 -6.04 3.11
CA LEU A 78 13.22 -7.17 2.79
C LEU A 78 12.52 -6.98 1.44
N ALA A 79 12.02 -5.78 1.18
CA ALA A 79 11.40 -5.47 -0.11
C ALA A 79 12.39 -5.61 -1.27
N GLN A 80 13.66 -5.24 -1.09
CA GLN A 80 14.70 -5.34 -2.12
C GLN A 80 15.07 -6.78 -2.45
N VAL A 81 15.18 -7.65 -1.43
CA VAL A 81 15.47 -9.07 -1.65
C VAL A 81 14.21 -9.90 -1.92
N HIS A 82 13.03 -9.28 -1.91
CA HIS A 82 11.75 -9.96 -1.97
C HIS A 82 11.70 -10.97 -3.10
N SER A 83 12.01 -10.54 -4.33
CA SER A 83 11.99 -11.32 -5.58
C SER A 83 12.90 -12.56 -5.57
N LYS A 84 13.87 -12.66 -4.65
CA LYS A 84 14.81 -13.79 -4.54
C LYS A 84 14.19 -15.02 -3.86
N VAL A 85 13.17 -14.84 -3.01
CA VAL A 85 12.50 -15.95 -2.32
C VAL A 85 11.30 -16.43 -3.15
N PRO A 86 11.11 -17.73 -3.41
CA PRO A 86 9.96 -18.18 -4.20
C PRO A 86 8.60 -17.75 -3.57
N PRO A 87 7.63 -17.23 -4.35
CA PRO A 87 6.37 -16.70 -3.82
C PRO A 87 5.61 -17.62 -2.86
N ILE A 88 5.65 -18.94 -3.09
CA ILE A 88 5.03 -19.96 -2.23
C ILE A 88 5.49 -19.87 -0.76
N HIS A 89 6.70 -19.36 -0.51
CA HIS A 89 7.26 -19.23 0.83
C HIS A 89 7.10 -17.83 1.44
N ARG A 90 6.76 -16.82 0.63
CA ARG A 90 6.78 -15.40 1.05
C ARG A 90 5.46 -14.66 0.94
N TYR A 91 4.45 -15.19 0.24
CA TYR A 91 3.19 -14.45 0.00
C TYR A 91 2.47 -14.02 1.30
N GLU A 92 2.74 -14.70 2.41
CA GLU A 92 2.26 -14.32 3.75
C GLU A 92 2.80 -12.95 4.23
N VAL A 93 4.01 -12.58 3.82
CA VAL A 93 4.56 -11.23 4.04
C VAL A 93 3.68 -10.19 3.34
N SER A 94 3.29 -10.47 2.10
CA SER A 94 2.38 -9.62 1.35
C SER A 94 0.97 -9.54 1.95
N ARG A 95 0.52 -10.56 2.70
CA ARG A 95 -0.75 -10.51 3.45
C ARG A 95 -0.71 -9.50 4.60
N VAL A 96 0.43 -9.30 5.27
CA VAL A 96 0.58 -8.23 6.27
C VAL A 96 0.38 -6.86 5.62
N THR A 97 1.00 -6.63 4.46
CA THR A 97 0.81 -5.40 3.67
C THR A 97 -0.65 -5.24 3.21
N ALA A 98 -1.28 -6.31 2.73
CA ALA A 98 -2.69 -6.31 2.34
C ALA A 98 -3.58 -5.83 3.49
N ARG A 99 -3.31 -6.32 4.70
CA ARG A 99 -4.07 -5.97 5.90
C ARG A 99 -3.94 -4.49 6.26
N LEU A 100 -2.75 -3.90 6.09
CA LEU A 100 -2.52 -2.47 6.25
C LEU A 100 -3.33 -1.65 5.24
N PHE A 101 -3.34 -2.04 3.95
CA PHE A 101 -4.17 -1.37 2.94
C PHE A 101 -5.66 -1.42 3.29
N VAL A 102 -6.17 -2.57 3.71
CA VAL A 102 -7.56 -2.72 4.17
C VAL A 102 -7.82 -1.80 5.37
N GLY A 103 -6.93 -1.81 6.36
CA GLY A 103 -7.05 -0.99 7.56
C GLY A 103 -7.11 0.51 7.25
N ILE A 104 -6.24 0.99 6.38
CA ILE A 104 -6.20 2.40 5.94
C ILE A 104 -7.46 2.73 5.14
N GLY A 105 -7.80 1.92 4.13
CA GLY A 105 -8.93 2.16 3.25
C GLY A 105 -10.29 2.15 3.96
N LYS A 106 -10.45 1.28 4.96
CA LYS A 106 -11.64 1.24 5.83
C LYS A 106 -11.60 2.26 6.98
N ARG A 107 -10.53 3.06 7.09
CA ARG A 107 -10.31 4.02 8.19
C ARG A 107 -10.28 3.37 9.58
N GLN A 108 -9.90 2.10 9.65
CA GLN A 108 -9.62 1.38 10.90
C GLN A 108 -8.22 1.68 11.43
N LEU A 109 -7.31 2.09 10.53
CA LEU A 109 -5.95 2.51 10.82
C LEU A 109 -5.75 3.94 10.32
N LEU A 110 -5.57 4.86 11.26
CA LEU A 110 -5.17 6.23 10.95
C LEU A 110 -3.67 6.23 10.64
N ALA A 111 -3.33 6.70 9.44
CA ALA A 111 -1.95 6.75 8.97
C ALA A 111 -1.63 8.16 8.48
N SER A 112 -0.49 8.70 8.93
CA SER A 112 0.06 9.93 8.36
C SER A 112 0.24 9.82 6.84
N LYS A 113 0.33 10.96 6.17
CA LYS A 113 0.60 11.00 4.72
C LYS A 113 1.93 10.32 4.40
N GLU A 114 2.94 10.60 5.22
CA GLU A 114 4.30 10.10 5.11
C GLU A 114 4.32 8.56 5.27
N ALA A 115 3.61 8.03 6.26
CA ALA A 115 3.52 6.59 6.48
C ALA A 115 2.86 5.86 5.29
N ARG A 116 1.80 6.44 4.70
CA ARG A 116 1.16 5.88 3.49
C ARG A 116 2.07 5.92 2.27
N CYS A 117 2.82 7.01 2.08
CA CYS A 117 3.83 7.10 1.02
C CYS A 117 4.90 6.02 1.19
N MET A 118 5.48 5.90 2.38
CA MET A 118 6.52 4.92 2.67
C MET A 118 6.02 3.48 2.49
N LEU A 119 4.81 3.17 2.96
CA LEU A 119 4.20 1.85 2.77
C LEU A 119 4.15 1.47 1.28
N LEU A 120 3.66 2.38 0.43
CA LEU A 120 3.56 2.12 -1.00
C LEU A 120 4.93 2.09 -1.69
N GLN A 121 5.85 2.97 -1.33
CA GLN A 121 7.22 2.96 -1.86
C GLN A 121 7.93 1.64 -1.59
N THR A 122 7.80 1.12 -0.37
CA THR A 122 8.49 -0.09 0.05
C THR A 122 7.80 -1.36 -0.46
N TRP A 123 6.47 -1.44 -0.33
CA TRP A 123 5.78 -2.72 -0.44
C TRP A 123 4.92 -2.89 -1.68
N LEU A 124 4.67 -1.84 -2.49
CA LEU A 124 3.73 -1.95 -3.61
C LEU A 124 4.20 -2.97 -4.66
N VAL A 125 5.48 -2.98 -5.02
CA VAL A 125 6.02 -3.94 -5.99
C VAL A 125 6.01 -5.37 -5.44
N PRO A 126 6.58 -5.66 -4.24
CA PRO A 126 6.43 -6.96 -3.59
C PRO A 126 4.98 -7.46 -3.53
N PHE A 127 4.07 -6.58 -3.14
CA PHE A 127 2.64 -6.87 -3.04
C PHE A 127 2.04 -7.28 -4.39
N TYR A 128 2.39 -6.58 -5.48
CA TYR A 128 1.95 -6.95 -6.83
C TYR A 128 2.50 -8.31 -7.28
N GLU A 129 3.74 -8.64 -6.96
CA GLU A 129 4.35 -9.93 -7.33
C GLU A 129 3.66 -11.13 -6.67
N ASP A 130 3.15 -10.93 -5.45
CA ASP A 130 2.54 -12.01 -4.69
C ASP A 130 1.01 -12.05 -4.78
N PHE A 131 0.35 -11.05 -5.40
CA PHE A 131 -1.11 -10.94 -5.40
C PHE A 131 -1.81 -12.18 -5.97
N GLY A 132 -1.32 -12.71 -7.10
CA GLY A 132 -1.81 -13.98 -7.66
C GLY A 132 -1.68 -15.17 -6.69
N TRP A 133 -0.58 -15.24 -5.94
CA TRP A 133 -0.37 -16.27 -4.93
C TRP A 133 -1.30 -16.10 -3.72
N MET A 134 -1.43 -14.88 -3.20
CA MET A 134 -2.38 -14.58 -2.13
C MET A 134 -3.80 -15.01 -2.54
N ARG A 135 -4.23 -14.66 -3.76
CA ARG A 135 -5.56 -15.03 -4.29
C ARG A 135 -5.78 -16.55 -4.36
N ARG A 136 -4.77 -17.32 -4.75
CA ARG A 136 -4.88 -18.78 -4.93
C ARG A 136 -4.71 -19.57 -3.62
N ALA A 137 -3.82 -19.12 -2.75
CA ALA A 137 -3.39 -19.87 -1.56
C ALA A 137 -4.16 -19.50 -0.29
N SER A 138 -4.74 -18.28 -0.23
CA SER A 138 -5.37 -17.77 0.99
C SER A 138 -6.87 -18.06 0.99
N ARG A 139 -7.29 -19.08 1.74
CA ARG A 139 -8.73 -19.38 1.91
C ARG A 139 -9.43 -18.25 2.64
N GLY A 140 -10.54 -17.76 2.08
CA GLY A 140 -11.35 -16.70 2.71
C GLY A 140 -10.77 -15.28 2.58
N LEU A 141 -9.73 -15.09 1.75
CA LEU A 141 -9.20 -13.76 1.44
C LEU A 141 -10.23 -12.95 0.65
N ASP A 142 -10.72 -11.85 1.23
CA ASP A 142 -11.57 -10.91 0.52
C ASP A 142 -10.73 -9.98 -0.36
N ARG A 143 -10.54 -10.41 -1.61
CA ARG A 143 -9.77 -9.65 -2.61
C ARG A 143 -10.30 -8.24 -2.84
N HIS A 144 -11.62 -8.05 -2.77
CA HIS A 144 -12.25 -6.77 -3.08
C HIS A 144 -11.94 -5.75 -1.99
N LEU A 145 -11.92 -6.19 -0.72
CA LEU A 145 -11.47 -5.31 0.36
C LEU A 145 -10.02 -4.87 0.20
N ILE A 146 -9.15 -5.75 -0.30
CA ILE A 146 -7.74 -5.44 -0.53
C ILE A 146 -7.59 -4.45 -1.68
N GLU A 147 -8.27 -4.69 -2.80
CA GLU A 147 -8.30 -3.80 -3.97
C GLU A 147 -8.83 -2.40 -3.60
N ASP A 148 -9.96 -2.33 -2.90
CA ASP A 148 -10.53 -1.08 -2.39
C ASP A 148 -9.58 -0.40 -1.40
N GLY A 149 -8.95 -1.19 -0.52
CA GLY A 149 -7.96 -0.71 0.45
C GLY A 149 -6.76 -0.04 -0.23
N LEU A 150 -6.19 -0.71 -1.24
CA LEU A 150 -5.07 -0.22 -2.02
C LEU A 150 -5.47 1.05 -2.80
N SER A 151 -6.58 1.01 -3.53
CA SER A 151 -7.12 2.14 -4.29
C SER A 151 -7.35 3.37 -3.40
N ASN A 152 -7.98 3.17 -2.24
CA ASN A 152 -8.21 4.25 -1.27
C ASN A 152 -6.90 4.81 -0.72
N THR A 153 -5.92 3.96 -0.41
CA THR A 153 -4.60 4.39 0.06
C THR A 153 -3.92 5.28 -1.00
N ILE A 154 -3.86 4.82 -2.25
CA ILE A 154 -3.30 5.58 -3.39
C ILE A 154 -4.01 6.93 -3.56
N SER A 155 -5.34 6.96 -3.48
CA SER A 155 -6.15 8.16 -3.70
C SER A 155 -5.83 9.32 -2.74
N THR A 156 -5.15 9.02 -1.64
CA THR A 156 -4.78 9.99 -0.61
C THR A 156 -3.38 10.60 -0.76
N LEU A 157 -2.59 10.09 -1.71
CA LEU A 157 -1.23 10.58 -1.96
C LEU A 157 -1.23 11.92 -2.74
N PRO A 158 -0.09 12.64 -2.83
CA PRO A 158 0.04 13.74 -3.77
C PRO A 158 -0.23 13.32 -5.22
N MET A 159 -0.74 14.24 -6.04
CA MET A 159 -1.16 13.95 -7.41
C MET A 159 -0.06 13.34 -8.29
N ALA A 160 1.19 13.80 -8.14
CA ALA A 160 2.34 13.25 -8.87
C ALA A 160 2.58 11.76 -8.55
N TRP A 161 2.50 11.41 -7.26
CA TRP A 161 2.61 10.02 -6.80
C TRP A 161 1.45 9.16 -7.29
N GLN A 162 0.22 9.70 -7.29
CA GLN A 162 -0.93 9.00 -7.86
C GLN A 162 -0.70 8.69 -9.34
N GLN A 163 -0.21 9.66 -10.12
CA GLN A 163 0.06 9.48 -11.54
C GLN A 163 1.09 8.38 -11.80
N GLU A 164 2.21 8.42 -11.10
CA GLU A 164 3.28 7.43 -11.22
C GLU A 164 2.75 6.01 -10.93
N ILE A 165 2.12 5.83 -9.77
CA ILE A 165 1.61 4.54 -9.32
C ILE A 165 0.52 4.02 -10.25
N LEU A 166 -0.45 4.85 -10.63
CA LEU A 166 -1.60 4.42 -11.43
C LEU A 166 -1.22 4.14 -12.88
N THR A 167 -0.23 4.84 -13.43
CA THR A 167 0.28 4.54 -14.77
C THR A 167 1.07 3.22 -14.77
N SER A 168 1.93 3.01 -13.76
CA SER A 168 2.65 1.73 -13.60
C SER A 168 1.70 0.56 -13.35
N TRP A 169 0.67 0.76 -12.52
CA TRP A 169 -0.39 -0.23 -12.31
C TRP A 169 -1.11 -0.56 -13.61
N PHE A 170 -1.46 0.44 -14.43
CA PHE A 170 -2.19 0.23 -15.67
C PHE A 170 -1.40 -0.65 -16.65
N ASP A 171 -0.11 -0.40 -16.82
CA ASP A 171 0.78 -1.25 -17.61
C ASP A 171 0.82 -2.68 -17.05
N ARG A 172 1.01 -2.85 -15.73
CA ARG A 172 0.99 -4.18 -15.10
C ARG A 172 -0.34 -4.90 -15.30
N PHE A 173 -1.46 -4.20 -15.13
CA PHE A 173 -2.81 -4.75 -15.26
C PHE A 173 -3.08 -5.31 -16.66
N LEU A 174 -2.61 -4.61 -17.71
CA LEU A 174 -2.71 -5.08 -19.09
C LEU A 174 -1.87 -6.35 -19.35
N ASN A 175 -0.76 -6.52 -18.63
CA ASN A 175 0.19 -7.61 -18.85
C ASN A 175 0.02 -8.82 -17.91
N SER A 176 -0.64 -8.66 -16.76
CA SER A 176 -0.66 -9.66 -15.68
C SER A 176 -2.01 -10.36 -15.47
N GLY A 177 -3.06 -9.96 -16.21
CA GLY A 177 -4.41 -10.51 -16.06
C GLY A 177 -4.90 -10.48 -14.61
N ASP A 178 -5.52 -11.58 -14.17
CA ASP A 178 -6.11 -11.71 -12.82
C ASP A 178 -5.09 -11.78 -11.66
N ASP A 179 -3.79 -11.83 -11.95
CA ASP A 179 -2.75 -11.87 -10.92
C ASP A 179 -2.31 -10.46 -10.47
N CYS A 180 -2.91 -9.41 -11.05
CA CYS A 180 -2.80 -8.02 -10.61
C CYS A 180 -4.06 -7.59 -9.83
N PRO A 181 -3.95 -6.82 -8.73
CA PRO A 181 -5.11 -6.27 -8.04
C PRO A 181 -5.90 -5.34 -8.97
N ASN A 182 -7.22 -5.52 -9.03
CA ASN A 182 -8.08 -4.68 -9.85
C ASN A 182 -8.43 -3.38 -9.13
N ILE A 183 -7.67 -2.31 -9.39
CA ILE A 183 -7.98 -0.95 -8.91
C ILE A 183 -8.51 -0.03 -10.04
N GLN A 184 -9.12 -0.61 -11.08
CA GLN A 184 -9.65 0.11 -12.25
C GLN A 184 -10.58 1.25 -11.87
N ARG A 185 -11.50 1.01 -10.92
CA ARG A 185 -12.42 2.07 -10.45
C ARG A 185 -11.67 3.27 -9.85
N GLY A 186 -10.60 3.02 -9.09
CA GLY A 186 -9.74 4.05 -8.54
C GLY A 186 -9.01 4.83 -9.64
N PHE A 187 -8.48 4.10 -10.62
CA PHE A 187 -7.85 4.67 -11.81
C PHE A 187 -8.82 5.58 -12.59
N GLU A 188 -10.04 5.16 -12.88
CA GLU A 188 -11.04 5.94 -13.62
C GLU A 188 -11.44 7.23 -12.89
N VAL A 189 -11.52 7.19 -11.56
CA VAL A 189 -11.79 8.38 -10.73
C VAL A 189 -10.62 9.36 -10.81
N TRP A 190 -9.39 8.86 -10.66
CA TRP A 190 -8.18 9.66 -10.78
C TRP A 190 -8.05 10.27 -12.18
N TRP A 191 -8.21 9.47 -13.25
CA TRP A 191 -8.11 9.91 -14.64
C TRP A 191 -9.05 11.08 -14.94
N ARG A 192 -10.33 10.95 -14.55
CA ARG A 192 -11.31 12.04 -14.71
C ARG A 192 -10.91 13.30 -13.95
N ARG A 193 -10.24 13.19 -12.80
CA ARG A 193 -9.77 14.35 -12.01
C ARG A 193 -8.52 14.98 -12.62
N ALA A 194 -7.60 14.16 -13.14
CA ALA A 194 -6.35 14.59 -13.77
C ALA A 194 -6.61 15.41 -15.03
N PHE A 195 -7.51 14.93 -15.90
CA PHE A 195 -7.72 15.52 -17.23
C PHE A 195 -8.86 16.56 -17.31
N ARG A 196 -9.84 16.56 -16.40
CA ARG A 196 -10.85 17.65 -16.35
C ARG A 196 -10.26 19.03 -16.10
N ARG A 197 -9.11 19.12 -15.42
CA ARG A 197 -8.41 20.39 -15.19
C ARG A 197 -7.66 20.89 -16.41
N ARG A 198 -7.26 20.00 -17.33
CA ARG A 198 -6.50 20.35 -18.54
C ARG A 198 -7.41 20.83 -19.68
N SER A 199 -8.66 20.35 -19.76
CA SER A 199 -9.64 20.80 -20.77
C SER A 199 -10.20 22.21 -20.54
N GLY A 200 -10.07 22.76 -19.34
CA GLY A 200 -10.45 24.16 -19.04
C GLY A 200 -9.34 25.20 -19.29
N GLN A 201 -8.11 24.73 -19.60
CA GLN A 201 -6.94 25.56 -19.86
C GLN A 201 -6.52 25.59 -21.34
N LEU A 202 -7.17 24.81 -22.22
CA LEU A 202 -7.11 25.13 -23.65
C LEU A 202 -7.93 26.41 -23.84
N GLU A 203 -7.22 27.54 -23.91
CA GLU A 203 -7.77 28.80 -24.36
C GLU A 203 -8.56 28.56 -25.65
N ARG A 204 -9.86 28.86 -25.60
CA ARG A 204 -10.63 29.11 -26.82
C ARG A 204 -9.88 30.23 -27.55
N PRO A 205 -9.48 30.07 -28.82
CA PRO A 205 -8.96 31.19 -29.59
C PRO A 205 -10.06 32.25 -29.60
N GLN A 206 -9.86 33.35 -28.89
CA GLN A 206 -10.72 34.52 -29.00
C GLN A 206 -10.51 35.05 -30.42
N MET A 207 -11.37 34.65 -31.36
CA MET A 207 -11.49 35.32 -32.65
C MET A 207 -11.89 36.77 -32.38
N ARG A 208 -10.89 37.66 -32.33
CA ARG A 208 -11.12 39.10 -32.41
C ARG A 208 -11.47 39.40 -33.86
N ILE A 209 -12.73 39.73 -34.11
CA ILE A 209 -13.17 40.34 -35.36
C ILE A 209 -12.54 41.74 -35.39
N ILE A 210 -11.59 41.96 -36.28
CA ILE A 210 -11.05 43.29 -36.58
C ILE A 210 -12.11 43.97 -37.46
N THR A 211 -12.81 44.96 -36.92
CA THR A 211 -13.59 45.90 -37.72
C THR A 211 -12.67 47.01 -38.16
N ASP A 212 -12.28 47.01 -39.44
CA ASP A 212 -11.63 48.14 -40.09
C ASP A 212 -12.62 49.31 -40.17
N ASN A 213 -12.36 50.37 -39.40
CA ASN A 213 -12.96 51.67 -39.62
C ASN A 213 -11.96 52.52 -40.40
N THR A 214 -12.11 52.53 -41.71
CA THR A 214 -11.53 53.53 -42.61
C THR A 214 -12.11 54.91 -42.28
N THR A 215 -11.31 55.74 -41.61
CA THR A 215 -11.56 57.18 -41.51
C THR A 215 -10.89 57.88 -42.68
N ASP A 216 -11.66 58.11 -43.74
CA ASP A 216 -11.38 59.20 -44.69
C ASP A 216 -12.03 60.47 -44.12
N ASN A 217 -11.24 61.52 -43.91
CA ASN A 217 -11.75 62.89 -43.78
C ASN A 217 -10.76 63.83 -44.49
N SER A 218 -11.27 64.48 -45.53
CA SER A 218 -10.82 65.80 -45.99
C SER A 218 -11.55 66.89 -45.21
#